data_AF-A0A0D2GCT0-F1
#
_entry.id   AF-A0A0D2GCT0-F1
#
_cell.length_a   1.000
_cell.length_b   1.000
_cell.length_c   1.000
_cell.angle_alpha   90.00
_cell.angle_beta   90.00
_cell.angle_gamma   90.00
#
_symmetry.space_group_name_H-M   'P 1'
#
loop_
_entity.id
_entity.type
_entity.pdbx_description
1 polymer ?
#
loop_
_entity_poly.entity_id
_entity_poly.type
_entity_poly.pdbx_seq_one_letter_code
_entity_poly.pdbx_strand_id
1 'polypeptide(L)'
;MASPTSPPTLKHVLNLSLTPTTVLDAGATPRGRISWVETPLGELTTPLGTKIATVLPGGGDYCTRHVDELMIEVDLRVVAQSNPDPTTGSSTLFKFQSVGYDKLIKPVMSALDGTPAEHEGSETAEAAGEMPSALYGTEVLSCNTSSKEYWWLNFAVLVAKVALVLGPKGVEKVEYTIYQVVV
;
A
#
# COMPACT_ATOMS: atom_id res chain seq x y z
N MET A 1 -6.10 15.52 39.51
CA MET A 1 -5.54 14.28 38.92
C MET A 1 -6.29 14.06 37.63
N ALA A 2 -5.61 14.02 36.48
CA ALA A 2 -6.28 13.77 35.21
C ALA A 2 -6.75 12.31 35.16
N SER A 3 -8.04 12.11 34.89
CA SER A 3 -8.67 10.81 34.67
C SER A 3 -8.01 10.05 33.51
N PRO A 4 -8.08 8.71 33.48
CA PRO A 4 -7.48 7.92 32.40
C PRO A 4 -8.10 8.32 31.07
N THR A 5 -7.29 8.86 30.16
CA THR A 5 -7.64 8.95 28.75
C THR A 5 -7.84 7.52 28.24
N SER A 6 -9.02 7.23 27.70
CA SER A 6 -9.27 5.96 27.01
C SER A 6 -8.13 5.64 26.03
N PRO A 7 -7.73 4.37 25.91
CA PRO A 7 -6.65 4.02 25.00
C PRO A 7 -7.01 4.44 23.57
N PRO A 8 -6.02 4.83 22.73
CA PRO A 8 -6.26 5.17 21.35
C PRO A 8 -6.99 4.03 20.62
N THR A 9 -7.92 4.40 19.74
CA THR A 9 -8.67 3.44 18.92
C THR A 9 -8.38 3.64 17.44
N LEU A 10 -8.56 2.60 16.64
CA LEU A 10 -8.41 2.64 15.20
C LEU A 10 -9.80 2.60 14.56
N LYS A 11 -10.13 3.63 13.79
CA LYS A 11 -11.35 3.70 12.98
C LYS A 11 -10.99 3.47 11.52
N HIS A 12 -11.52 2.42 10.89
CA HIS A 12 -11.36 2.20 9.45
C HIS A 12 -12.08 3.30 8.67
N VAL A 13 -11.35 4.00 7.80
CA VAL A 13 -11.88 5.18 7.11
C VAL A 13 -11.80 5.10 5.60
N LEU A 14 -10.82 4.39 5.03
CA LEU A 14 -10.62 4.28 3.59
C LEU A 14 -9.96 2.93 3.25
N ASN A 15 -10.11 2.51 1.99
CA ASN A 15 -9.21 1.54 1.38
C ASN A 15 -8.50 2.16 0.19
N LEU A 16 -7.25 1.78 -0.04
CA LEU A 16 -6.49 2.14 -1.24
C LEU A 16 -5.99 0.85 -1.89
N SER A 17 -6.31 0.65 -3.16
CA SER A 17 -5.72 -0.41 -3.97
C SER A 17 -4.76 0.19 -4.98
N LEU A 18 -3.64 -0.48 -5.21
CA LEU A 18 -2.62 -0.10 -6.17
C LEU A 18 -2.25 -1.30 -7.03
N THR A 19 -2.01 -1.07 -8.30
CA THR A 19 -1.44 -2.06 -9.21
C THR A 19 -0.01 -1.65 -9.51
N PRO A 20 1.00 -2.36 -8.96
CA PRO A 20 2.39 -2.06 -9.24
C PRO A 20 2.80 -2.50 -10.66
N THR A 21 3.82 -1.85 -11.20
CA THR A 21 4.53 -2.29 -12.40
C THR A 21 5.70 -3.20 -12.03
N THR A 22 6.46 -3.61 -13.05
CA THR A 22 7.73 -4.29 -12.86
C THR A 22 8.68 -3.45 -12.01
N VAL A 23 9.31 -4.10 -11.04
CA VAL A 23 10.32 -3.49 -10.16
C VAL A 23 11.52 -3.02 -10.98
N LEU A 24 11.90 -1.75 -10.81
CA LEU A 24 13.16 -1.21 -11.28
C LEU A 24 14.21 -1.34 -10.17
N ASP A 25 15.11 -2.30 -10.29
CA ASP A 25 16.20 -2.51 -9.33
C ASP A 25 17.31 -1.48 -9.55
N ALA A 26 17.63 -0.69 -8.52
CA ALA A 26 18.71 0.29 -8.53
C ALA A 26 20.03 -0.28 -7.96
N GLY A 27 20.02 -1.52 -7.50
CA GLY A 27 21.20 -2.25 -7.00
C GLY A 27 21.29 -2.30 -5.47
N ALA A 28 22.34 -2.96 -5.01
CA ALA A 28 22.61 -3.19 -3.60
C ALA A 28 23.44 -2.05 -2.98
N THR A 29 23.08 -1.66 -1.76
CA THR A 29 23.83 -0.75 -0.90
C THR A 29 24.05 -1.41 0.46
N PRO A 30 24.91 -0.85 1.34
CA PRO A 30 25.03 -1.33 2.71
C PRO A 30 23.72 -1.28 3.52
N ARG A 31 22.73 -0.48 3.10
CA ARG A 31 21.40 -0.42 3.74
C ARG A 31 20.46 -1.52 3.26
N GLY A 32 20.68 -2.09 2.08
CA GLY A 32 19.76 -3.02 1.42
C GLY A 32 19.72 -2.81 -0.09
N ARG A 33 18.80 -3.51 -0.77
CA ARG A 33 18.57 -3.35 -2.22
C ARG A 33 17.56 -2.24 -2.47
N ILE A 34 17.95 -1.22 -3.20
CA ILE A 34 17.09 -0.08 -3.50
C ILE A 34 16.27 -0.40 -4.75
N SER A 35 14.99 -0.08 -4.75
CA SER A 35 14.11 -0.34 -5.89
C SER A 35 13.10 0.78 -6.07
N TRP A 36 12.65 0.97 -7.30
CA TRP A 36 11.49 1.80 -7.62
C TRP A 36 10.37 0.92 -8.18
N VAL A 37 9.16 1.09 -7.67
CA VAL A 37 7.96 0.40 -8.15
C VAL A 37 6.91 1.45 -8.50
N GLU A 38 6.62 1.62 -9.78
CA GLU A 38 5.57 2.53 -10.20
C GLU A 38 4.18 1.91 -9.92
N THR A 39 3.22 2.73 -9.53
CA THR A 39 1.82 2.29 -9.30
C THR A 39 0.87 3.12 -10.17
N PRO A 40 0.79 2.83 -11.48
CA PRO A 40 0.09 3.68 -12.44
C PRO A 40 -1.43 3.61 -12.31
N LEU A 41 -1.96 2.58 -11.64
CA LEU A 41 -3.38 2.32 -11.50
C LEU A 41 -3.72 2.01 -10.03
N GLY A 42 -4.96 2.30 -9.66
CA GLY A 42 -5.45 2.08 -8.32
C GLY A 42 -6.75 2.80 -8.04
N GLU A 43 -7.36 2.48 -6.90
CA GLU A 43 -8.64 3.07 -6.48
C GLU A 43 -8.63 3.40 -5.01
N LEU A 44 -9.17 4.58 -4.69
CA LEU A 44 -9.51 4.97 -3.33
C LEU A 44 -10.99 4.70 -3.11
N THR A 45 -11.33 3.97 -2.06
CA THR A 45 -12.72 3.60 -1.74
C THR A 45 -13.05 3.83 -0.27
N THR A 46 -14.33 3.89 0.04
CA THR A 46 -14.84 3.82 1.41
C THR A 46 -14.56 2.43 2.00
N PRO A 47 -14.70 2.24 3.33
CA PRO A 47 -14.60 0.92 3.96
C PRO A 47 -15.53 -0.13 3.35
N LEU A 48 -16.66 0.30 2.77
CA LEU A 48 -17.66 -0.55 2.12
C LEU A 48 -17.40 -0.78 0.63
N GLY A 49 -16.29 -0.25 0.08
CA GLY A 49 -15.91 -0.41 -1.32
C GLY A 49 -16.52 0.59 -2.30
N THR A 50 -17.22 1.63 -1.81
CA THR A 50 -17.72 2.70 -2.69
C THR A 50 -16.56 3.53 -3.21
N LYS A 51 -16.44 3.65 -4.53
CA LYS A 51 -15.35 4.41 -5.17
C LYS A 51 -15.42 5.91 -4.87
N ILE A 52 -14.29 6.46 -4.45
CA ILE A 52 -14.10 7.90 -4.17
C ILE A 52 -13.25 8.53 -5.27
N ALA A 53 -12.13 7.89 -5.63
CA ALA A 53 -11.15 8.43 -6.57
C ALA A 53 -10.39 7.31 -7.30
N THR A 54 -9.80 7.66 -8.44
CA THR A 54 -8.87 6.80 -9.20
C THR A 54 -7.46 7.32 -9.02
N VAL A 55 -6.50 6.43 -8.80
CA VAL A 55 -5.08 6.79 -8.72
C VAL A 55 -4.60 7.22 -10.11
N LEU A 56 -3.85 8.32 -10.14
CA LEU A 56 -3.25 8.87 -11.35
C LEU A 56 -1.86 8.26 -11.56
N PRO A 57 -1.41 8.10 -12.83
CA PRO A 57 -0.05 7.70 -13.15
C PRO A 57 1.01 8.68 -12.62
N GLY A 58 2.24 8.19 -12.44
CA GLY A 58 3.40 8.97 -11.99
C GLY A 58 3.70 8.88 -10.49
N GLY A 59 2.89 8.17 -9.72
CA GLY A 59 3.18 7.77 -8.34
C GLY A 59 3.86 6.40 -8.26
N GLY A 60 4.46 6.11 -7.10
CA GLY A 60 5.13 4.84 -6.86
C GLY A 60 5.83 4.80 -5.51
N ASP A 61 6.52 3.70 -5.27
CA ASP A 61 7.26 3.41 -4.04
C ASP A 61 8.76 3.38 -4.33
N TYR A 62 9.51 4.19 -3.58
CA TYR A 62 10.98 4.16 -3.56
C TYR A 62 11.45 3.36 -2.35
N CYS A 63 11.39 2.04 -2.47
CA CYS A 63 11.60 1.14 -1.34
C CYS A 63 13.03 0.62 -1.21
N THR A 64 13.39 0.24 0.02
CA THR A 64 14.61 -0.50 0.32
C THR A 64 14.25 -1.88 0.85
N ARG A 65 14.77 -2.93 0.19
CA ARG A 65 14.55 -4.32 0.58
C ARG A 65 15.71 -4.82 1.42
N HIS A 66 15.40 -5.22 2.65
CA HIS A 66 16.31 -5.89 3.58
C HIS A 66 16.10 -7.39 3.44
N VAL A 67 16.79 -8.01 2.48
CA VAL A 67 16.56 -9.39 2.04
C VAL A 67 16.72 -10.39 3.20
N ASP A 68 17.77 -10.24 4.00
CA ASP A 68 18.05 -11.14 5.13
C ASP A 68 17.05 -11.00 6.28
N GLU A 69 16.45 -9.82 6.42
CA GLU A 69 15.47 -9.50 7.46
C GLU A 69 14.02 -9.72 7.00
N LEU A 70 13.84 -10.10 5.73
CA LEU A 70 12.54 -10.26 5.07
C LEU A 70 11.66 -9.02 5.25
N MET A 71 12.22 -7.85 4.98
CA MET A 71 11.55 -6.58 5.25
C MET A 71 11.69 -5.61 4.07
N ILE A 72 10.63 -4.83 3.82
CA ILE A 72 10.66 -3.68 2.91
C ILE A 72 10.52 -2.42 3.75
N GLU A 73 11.44 -1.48 3.59
CA GLU A 73 11.26 -0.08 3.98
C GLU A 73 10.56 0.67 2.84
N VAL A 74 9.41 1.28 3.13
CA VAL A 74 8.50 1.89 2.14
C VAL A 74 8.63 3.43 2.15
N ASP A 75 8.66 4.06 0.96
CA ASP A 75 8.43 5.49 0.72
C ASP A 75 7.51 5.63 -0.50
N LEU A 76 6.21 5.40 -0.26
CA LEU A 76 5.17 5.47 -1.28
C LEU A 76 4.65 6.89 -1.42
N ARG A 77 4.50 7.34 -2.67
CA ARG A 77 3.84 8.61 -3.01
C ARG A 77 2.91 8.43 -4.18
N VAL A 78 1.62 8.68 -3.97
CA VAL A 78 0.58 8.56 -5.00
C VAL A 78 -0.42 9.71 -4.94
N VAL A 79 -1.05 10.00 -6.08
CA VAL A 79 -2.14 10.97 -6.17
C VAL A 79 -3.36 10.27 -6.72
N ALA A 80 -4.51 10.46 -6.10
CA ALA A 80 -5.81 10.01 -6.61
C ALA A 80 -6.71 11.22 -6.90
N GLN A 81 -7.58 11.07 -7.90
CA GLN A 81 -8.50 12.10 -8.36
C GLN A 81 -9.94 11.57 -8.37
N SER A 82 -10.88 12.33 -7.80
CA SER A 82 -12.30 12.03 -7.90
C SER A 82 -12.81 12.24 -9.32
N ASN A 83 -13.96 11.66 -9.66
CA ASN A 83 -14.64 12.09 -10.87
C ASN A 83 -14.94 13.61 -10.79
N PRO A 84 -14.90 14.34 -11.93
CA PRO A 84 -15.32 15.72 -11.97
C PRO A 84 -16.76 15.87 -11.48
N ASP A 85 -17.01 16.84 -10.60
CA ASP A 85 -18.36 17.19 -10.20
C ASP A 85 -19.15 17.66 -11.43
N PRO A 86 -20.34 17.11 -11.71
CA PRO A 86 -21.08 17.40 -12.94
C PRO A 86 -21.60 18.84 -13.01
N THR A 87 -21.65 19.56 -11.90
CA THR A 87 -22.15 20.94 -11.81
C THR A 87 -21.04 21.98 -11.92
N THR A 88 -19.86 21.68 -11.41
CA THR A 88 -18.71 22.61 -11.36
C THR A 88 -17.57 22.21 -12.29
N GLY A 89 -17.57 20.99 -12.82
CA GLY A 89 -16.48 20.41 -13.62
C GLY A 89 -15.18 20.18 -12.83
N SER A 90 -15.17 20.50 -11.53
CA SER A 90 -13.96 20.43 -10.71
C SER A 90 -13.78 19.03 -10.13
N SER A 91 -12.54 18.55 -10.13
CA SER A 91 -12.17 17.30 -9.47
C SER A 91 -11.45 17.57 -8.16
N THR A 92 -11.57 16.64 -7.22
CA THR A 92 -10.81 16.67 -5.97
C THR A 92 -9.55 15.84 -6.10
N LEU A 93 -8.44 16.31 -5.51
CA LEU A 93 -7.20 15.55 -5.43
C LEU A 93 -6.95 15.04 -4.02
N PHE A 94 -6.32 13.87 -3.95
CA PHE A 94 -5.86 13.22 -2.72
C PHE A 94 -4.41 12.81 -2.94
N LYS A 95 -3.46 13.50 -2.31
CA LYS A 95 -2.05 13.10 -2.31
C LYS A 95 -1.78 12.27 -1.07
N PHE A 96 -1.44 11.00 -1.25
CA PHE A 96 -0.99 10.13 -0.17
C PHE A 96 0.53 10.03 -0.17
N GLN A 97 1.10 10.09 1.02
CA GLN A 97 2.47 9.67 1.29
C GLN A 97 2.44 8.64 2.40
N SER A 98 3.06 7.49 2.18
CA SER A 98 3.17 6.40 3.13
C SER A 98 4.62 6.09 3.42
N VAL A 99 4.93 5.86 4.69
CA VAL A 99 6.25 5.42 5.15
C VAL A 99 6.08 4.32 6.19
N GLY A 100 6.93 3.31 6.16
CA GLY A 100 6.82 2.21 7.09
C GLY A 100 7.72 1.03 6.77
N TYR A 101 7.44 -0.07 7.45
CA TYR A 101 8.16 -1.32 7.28
C TYR A 101 7.18 -2.47 7.14
N ASP A 102 7.34 -3.22 6.04
CA ASP A 102 6.53 -4.37 5.72
C ASP A 102 7.33 -5.64 5.93
N LYS A 103 6.85 -6.49 6.85
CA LYS A 103 7.48 -7.78 7.14
C LYS A 103 6.90 -8.84 6.23
N LEU A 104 7.76 -9.39 5.39
CA LEU A 104 7.41 -10.39 4.40
C LEU A 104 7.71 -11.80 4.91
N ILE A 105 7.09 -12.76 4.26
CA ILE A 105 7.53 -14.16 4.29
C ILE A 105 8.49 -14.41 3.12
N LYS A 106 9.36 -15.42 3.25
CA LYS A 106 10.36 -15.77 2.23
C LYS A 106 9.78 -15.88 0.80
N PRO A 107 8.64 -16.57 0.57
CA PRO A 107 8.07 -16.68 -0.78
C PRO A 107 7.72 -15.33 -1.41
N VAL A 108 7.23 -14.38 -0.61
CA VAL A 108 6.88 -13.02 -1.08
C VAL A 108 8.16 -12.25 -1.42
N MET A 109 9.19 -12.34 -0.58
CA MET A 109 10.49 -11.70 -0.84
C MET A 109 11.12 -12.24 -2.13
N SER A 110 11.10 -13.56 -2.35
CA SER A 110 11.62 -14.18 -3.58
C SER A 110 10.84 -13.75 -4.83
N ALA A 111 9.51 -13.65 -4.72
CA ALA A 111 8.67 -13.18 -5.83
C ALA A 111 9.00 -11.73 -6.26
N LEU A 112 9.43 -10.88 -5.32
CA LEU A 112 9.88 -9.51 -5.61
C LEU A 112 11.22 -9.45 -6.36
N ASP A 113 12.06 -10.48 -6.24
CA ASP A 113 13.30 -10.61 -7.01
C ASP A 113 13.09 -11.17 -8.43
N GLY A 114 11.83 -11.40 -8.85
CA GLY A 114 11.52 -12.00 -10.14
C GLY A 114 11.98 -13.46 -10.25
N THR A 115 12.35 -14.07 -9.12
CA THR A 115 12.63 -15.51 -9.04
C THR A 115 11.30 -16.18 -8.73
N PRO A 116 10.75 -17.04 -9.61
CA PRO A 116 9.56 -17.80 -9.25
C PRO A 116 9.85 -18.55 -7.95
N ALA A 117 8.90 -18.57 -7.02
CA ALA A 117 9.07 -19.28 -5.75
C ALA A 117 9.46 -20.72 -6.07
N GLU A 118 10.73 -21.08 -5.88
CA GLU A 118 11.17 -22.45 -5.97
C GLU A 118 10.49 -23.17 -4.81
N HIS A 119 9.40 -23.87 -5.13
CA HIS A 119 8.86 -24.88 -4.24
C HIS A 119 9.93 -25.97 -4.15
N GLU A 120 10.81 -25.85 -3.16
CA GLU A 120 11.56 -27.00 -2.63
C GLU A 120 10.54 -27.98 -2.05
N GLY A 121 9.97 -28.82 -2.91
CA GLY A 121 9.14 -29.96 -2.53
C GLY A 121 7.86 -30.13 -3.35
N SER A 122 7.86 -31.20 -4.14
CA SER A 122 6.71 -31.95 -4.68
C SER A 122 6.23 -31.60 -6.08
N GLU A 123 6.50 -32.56 -6.98
CA GLU A 123 5.86 -32.79 -8.27
C GLU A 123 4.33 -32.70 -8.16
N THR A 124 3.75 -31.58 -8.58
CA THR A 124 2.44 -31.46 -9.26
C THR A 124 2.26 -29.98 -9.62
N ALA A 125 2.42 -29.64 -10.90
CA ALA A 125 2.30 -28.29 -11.44
C ALA A 125 0.83 -27.78 -11.55
N GLU A 126 -0.08 -28.23 -10.68
CA GLU A 126 -1.52 -27.90 -10.75
C GLU A 126 -2.12 -27.39 -9.44
N ALA A 127 -1.31 -27.07 -8.44
CA ALA A 127 -1.78 -26.39 -7.23
C ALA A 127 -0.83 -25.24 -6.88
N ALA A 128 -0.82 -24.18 -7.69
CA ALA A 128 -0.44 -22.87 -7.20
C ALA A 128 -1.55 -22.44 -6.21
N GLY A 129 -1.48 -23.01 -4.99
CA GLY A 129 -2.41 -22.70 -3.92
C GLY A 129 -2.45 -21.19 -3.73
N GLU A 130 -3.66 -20.65 -3.59
CA GLU A 130 -3.92 -19.24 -3.36
C GLU A 130 -2.97 -18.72 -2.27
N MET A 131 -1.98 -17.92 -2.67
CA MET A 131 -1.00 -17.41 -1.72
C MET A 131 -1.74 -16.53 -0.72
N PRO A 132 -1.52 -16.70 0.59
CA PRO A 132 -2.33 -16.05 1.59
C PRO A 132 -2.30 -14.53 1.41
N SER A 133 -3.49 -13.93 1.33
CA SER A 133 -3.68 -12.48 1.55
C SER A 133 -3.53 -12.19 3.05
N ALA A 134 -2.34 -12.46 3.59
CA ALA A 134 -2.03 -12.06 4.95
C ALA A 134 -1.58 -10.60 4.92
N LEU A 135 -2.08 -9.78 5.84
CA LEU A 135 -1.63 -8.40 6.00
C LEU A 135 -0.17 -8.44 6.51
N TYR A 136 0.78 -8.02 5.68
CA TYR A 136 2.22 -8.09 5.91
C TYR A 136 2.79 -6.77 6.48
N GLY A 137 2.09 -5.67 6.24
CA GLY A 137 2.60 -4.33 6.44
C GLY A 137 1.93 -3.54 7.54
N THR A 138 2.68 -2.60 8.12
CA THR A 138 2.12 -1.51 8.92
C THR A 138 2.84 -0.22 8.59
N GLU A 139 2.09 0.71 8.02
CA GLU A 139 2.64 1.96 7.51
C GLU A 139 1.90 3.15 8.12
N VAL A 140 2.58 4.28 8.20
CA VAL A 140 2.01 5.57 8.60
C VAL A 140 1.76 6.39 7.34
N LEU A 141 0.55 6.94 7.23
CA LEU A 141 0.12 7.70 6.06
C LEU A 141 -0.14 9.15 6.43
N SER A 142 0.12 10.02 5.45
CA SER A 142 -0.43 11.36 5.42
C SER A 142 -1.22 11.55 4.13
N CYS A 143 -2.28 12.35 4.21
CA CYS A 143 -3.10 12.69 3.06
C CYS A 143 -3.24 14.21 2.98
N ASN A 144 -2.94 14.80 1.83
CA ASN A 144 -3.28 16.18 1.52
C ASN A 144 -4.39 16.21 0.48
N THR A 145 -5.51 16.86 0.79
CA THR A 145 -6.68 16.86 -0.08
C THR A 145 -7.39 18.21 -0.11
N SER A 146 -7.92 18.56 -1.28
CA SER A 146 -8.83 19.69 -1.49
C SER A 146 -10.31 19.33 -1.21
N SER A 147 -10.61 18.10 -0.79
CA SER A 147 -11.98 17.65 -0.55
C SER A 147 -12.63 18.41 0.59
N LYS A 148 -13.84 18.91 0.38
CA LYS A 148 -14.68 19.44 1.48
C LYS A 148 -15.30 18.35 2.33
N GLU A 149 -15.54 17.16 1.77
CA GLU A 149 -16.11 16.03 2.50
C GLU A 149 -15.02 15.33 3.34
N TYR A 150 -13.84 15.15 2.75
CA TYR A 150 -12.71 14.47 3.37
C TYR A 150 -11.64 15.43 3.92
N TRP A 151 -12.01 16.69 4.17
CA TRP A 151 -11.07 17.74 4.61
C TRP A 151 -10.27 17.35 5.85
N TRP A 152 -10.89 16.56 6.73
CA TRP A 152 -10.33 16.10 7.99
C TRP A 152 -9.11 15.20 7.81
N LEU A 153 -8.93 14.56 6.64
CA LEU A 153 -7.75 13.76 6.30
C LEU A 153 -6.46 14.57 6.33
N ASN A 154 -6.52 15.89 6.09
CA ASN A 154 -5.35 16.78 6.17
C ASN A 154 -4.75 16.87 7.58
N PHE A 155 -5.51 16.49 8.60
CA PHE A 155 -5.13 16.64 10.00
C PHE A 155 -5.14 15.31 10.78
N ALA A 156 -5.58 14.24 10.14
CA ALA A 156 -5.70 12.93 10.78
C ALA A 156 -4.33 12.25 10.89
N VAL A 157 -4.10 11.56 12.01
CA VAL A 157 -3.04 10.56 12.10
C VAL A 157 -3.58 9.27 11.48
N LEU A 158 -2.98 8.83 10.38
CA LEU A 158 -3.41 7.66 9.63
C LEU A 158 -2.37 6.54 9.74
N VAL A 159 -2.85 5.31 9.90
CA VAL A 159 -2.05 4.09 9.79
C VAL A 159 -2.74 3.14 8.82
N ALA A 160 -1.98 2.35 8.07
CA ALA A 160 -2.54 1.29 7.23
C ALA A 160 -2.03 -0.08 7.63
N LYS A 161 -2.89 -1.06 7.39
CA LYS A 161 -2.48 -2.44 7.17
C LYS A 161 -2.37 -2.68 5.67
N VAL A 162 -1.28 -3.32 5.27
CA VAL A 162 -0.95 -3.54 3.86
C VAL A 162 -0.89 -5.03 3.55
N ALA A 163 -1.52 -5.43 2.46
CA ALA A 163 -1.44 -6.78 1.91
C ALA A 163 -0.86 -6.72 0.49
N LEU A 164 0.03 -7.66 0.19
CA LEU A 164 0.55 -7.89 -1.15
C LEU A 164 -0.20 -9.08 -1.73
N VAL A 165 -0.95 -8.84 -2.80
CA VAL A 165 -1.65 -9.88 -3.55
C VAL A 165 -0.70 -10.37 -4.63
N LEU A 166 -0.29 -11.63 -4.49
CA LEU A 166 0.62 -12.28 -5.42
C LEU A 166 -0.17 -13.02 -6.50
N GLY A 167 0.31 -12.93 -7.73
CA GLY A 167 -0.11 -13.78 -8.83
C GLY A 167 1.08 -14.40 -9.57
N PRO A 168 0.86 -15.03 -10.73
CA PRO A 168 1.88 -15.81 -11.42
C PRO A 168 3.14 -15.04 -11.81
N LYS A 169 3.07 -13.70 -11.89
CA LYS A 169 4.16 -12.82 -12.30
C LYS A 169 4.78 -12.01 -11.16
N GLY A 170 4.42 -12.31 -9.91
CA GLY A 170 4.87 -11.56 -8.73
C GLY A 170 3.71 -10.79 -8.07
N VAL A 171 3.99 -9.62 -7.49
CA VAL A 171 2.95 -8.77 -6.88
C VAL A 171 2.07 -8.18 -7.98
N GLU A 172 0.78 -8.52 -7.97
CA GLU A 172 -0.20 -8.00 -8.94
C GLU A 172 -1.01 -6.82 -8.38
N LYS A 173 -1.16 -6.78 -7.06
CA LYS A 173 -1.91 -5.73 -6.37
C LYS A 173 -1.37 -5.51 -4.97
N VAL A 174 -1.42 -4.27 -4.51
CA VAL A 174 -1.17 -3.89 -3.13
C VAL A 174 -2.46 -3.31 -2.56
N GLU A 175 -2.90 -3.80 -1.41
CA GLU A 175 -4.12 -3.37 -0.75
C GLU A 175 -3.82 -2.74 0.60
N TYR A 176 -4.31 -1.53 0.79
CA TYR A 176 -4.20 -0.77 2.03
C TYR A 176 -5.58 -0.68 2.68
N THR A 177 -5.67 -1.09 3.93
CA THR A 177 -6.79 -0.76 4.82
C THR A 177 -6.35 0.38 5.72
N ILE A 178 -6.94 1.57 5.54
CA ILE A 178 -6.48 2.82 6.18
C ILE A 178 -7.35 3.14 7.39
N TYR A 179 -6.71 3.34 8.53
CA TYR A 179 -7.33 3.66 9.80
C TYR A 179 -6.94 5.06 10.27
N GLN A 180 -7.91 5.79 10.81
CA GLN A 180 -7.67 6.97 11.64
C GLN A 180 -7.36 6.52 13.07
N VAL A 181 -6.29 7.06 13.64
CA VAL A 181 -6.03 6.98 15.09
C VAL A 181 -6.90 8.01 15.79
N VAL A 182 -7.74 7.55 16.72
CA VAL A 182 -8.64 8.39 17.53
C VAL A 182 -8.14 8.35 18.97
N VAL A 183 -7.82 9.52 19.54
CA VAL A 183 -7.33 9.71 20.91
C VAL A 183 -8.36 10.37 21.81
#